data_AF-A0A7M7GE39-F1
#
_entry.id   AF-A0A7M7GE39-F1
#
_cell.length_a   1.000
_cell.length_b   1.000
_cell.length_c   1.000
_cell.angle_alpha   90.00
_cell.angle_beta   90.00
_cell.angle_gamma   90.00
#
_symmetry.space_group_name_H-M   'P 1'
#
loop_
_entity.id
_entity.type
_entity.pdbx_description
1 polymer ?
#
loop_
_entity_poly.entity_id
_entity_poly.type
_entity_poly.pdbx_seq_one_letter_code
_entity_poly.pdbx_strand_id
1 'polypeptide(L)'
;MSVSTTPPPVLRDLQGLLRWNLGLDFEHANLVMREYAHFHALGMALRIKKPEFWQAAREPINSSAYDMPEEELDDVAKHTVELLCSDPGINKYEDRIRKSIMANKSVKALMAVEENEPWVSIVHGDGWVNNILFHHAKNGKVDKVKFVDYQITRMSSPLLDLPYFLCTSSNADVMDNHFDELLDVYHSRFVDVLAKVGCNVSPFTKENFIEEFNRVAKNELFHCAMALKFITMEVQQDDDLGDIKASVMLSSAEKIFFDRSWKVVSKFVEKGWI
;
A
#
# COMPACT_ATOMS: atom_id res chain seq x y z
N MET A 1 3.07 31.37 -23.65
CA MET A 1 2.26 30.27 -24.23
C MET A 1 1.45 29.70 -23.09
N SER A 2 0.12 29.85 -23.11
CA SER A 2 -0.75 29.35 -22.05
C SER A 2 -0.76 27.82 -22.10
N VAL A 3 -0.18 27.17 -21.09
CA VAL A 3 -0.29 25.73 -20.92
C VAL A 3 -1.75 25.44 -20.63
N SER A 4 -2.37 24.69 -21.54
CA SER A 4 -3.74 24.22 -21.41
C SER A 4 -3.90 23.44 -20.11
N THR A 5 -4.74 23.92 -19.20
CA THR A 5 -5.10 23.25 -17.95
C THR A 5 -6.11 22.11 -18.16
N THR A 6 -6.41 21.76 -19.41
CA THR A 6 -7.29 20.62 -19.68
C THR A 6 -6.49 19.32 -19.64
N PRO A 7 -6.81 18.39 -18.72
CA PRO A 7 -6.16 17.09 -18.70
C PRO A 7 -6.42 16.35 -20.02
N PRO A 8 -5.47 15.51 -20.47
CA PRO A 8 -5.61 14.74 -21.70
C PRO A 8 -6.91 13.92 -21.70
N PRO A 9 -7.54 13.69 -22.86
CA PRO A 9 -8.88 13.10 -22.97
C PRO A 9 -9.07 11.79 -22.20
N VAL A 10 -7.99 11.00 -22.04
CA VAL A 10 -7.97 9.72 -21.34
C VAL A 10 -8.27 9.83 -19.83
N LEU A 11 -8.07 11.01 -19.22
CA LEU A 11 -8.27 11.22 -17.78
C LEU A 11 -9.65 11.79 -17.43
N ARG A 12 -10.44 12.24 -18.42
CA ARG A 12 -11.75 12.86 -18.18
C ARG A 12 -12.82 11.86 -17.76
N ASP A 13 -12.68 10.61 -18.20
CA ASP A 13 -13.61 9.52 -17.89
C ASP A 13 -13.25 8.77 -16.60
N LEU A 14 -12.23 9.23 -15.87
CA LEU A 14 -11.65 8.56 -14.68
C LEU A 14 -11.89 9.29 -13.35
N GLN A 15 -12.66 10.39 -13.35
CA GLN A 15 -12.96 11.16 -12.14
C GLN A 15 -14.35 10.82 -11.58
N GLY A 16 -14.49 9.61 -11.07
CA GLY A 16 -15.50 9.32 -10.04
C GLY A 16 -14.87 9.63 -8.69
N LEU A 17 -15.18 10.78 -8.09
CA LEU A 17 -14.81 11.12 -6.70
C LEU A 17 -15.50 10.11 -5.76
N LEU A 18 -14.86 8.96 -5.56
CA LEU A 18 -15.25 8.04 -4.50
C LEU A 18 -15.14 8.82 -3.18
N ARG A 19 -16.07 8.60 -2.26
CA ARG A 19 -15.96 9.16 -0.92
C ARG A 19 -14.76 8.53 -0.23
N TRP A 20 -13.57 9.12 -0.39
CA TRP A 20 -12.28 8.61 0.08
C TRP A 20 -12.31 8.27 1.58
N ASN A 21 -13.16 8.97 2.33
CA ASN A 21 -13.38 8.78 3.76
C ASN A 21 -14.17 7.51 4.14
N LEU A 22 -14.83 6.83 3.21
CA LEU A 22 -15.61 5.61 3.47
C LEU A 22 -14.88 4.31 3.06
N GLY A 23 -13.83 4.42 2.25
CA GLY A 23 -13.11 3.27 1.70
C GLY A 23 -13.83 2.61 0.51
N LEU A 24 -13.07 1.81 -0.25
CA LEU A 24 -13.55 1.08 -1.42
C LEU A 24 -14.45 -0.09 -1.04
N ASP A 25 -15.50 -0.30 -1.83
CA ASP A 25 -16.30 -1.53 -1.78
C ASP A 25 -15.58 -2.71 -2.45
N PHE A 26 -16.19 -3.89 -2.36
CA PHE A 26 -15.63 -5.12 -2.91
C PHE A 26 -15.36 -5.05 -4.41
N GLU A 27 -16.26 -4.46 -5.21
CA GLU A 27 -16.12 -4.42 -6.68
C GLU A 27 -14.90 -3.59 -7.09
N HIS A 28 -14.68 -2.45 -6.43
CA HIS A 28 -13.51 -1.61 -6.68
C HIS A 28 -12.24 -2.28 -6.16
N ALA A 29 -12.26 -2.81 -4.94
CA ALA A 29 -11.09 -3.48 -4.36
C ALA A 29 -10.67 -4.70 -5.18
N ASN A 30 -11.63 -5.50 -5.68
CA ASN A 30 -11.38 -6.63 -6.57
C ASN A 30 -10.66 -6.20 -7.86
N LEU A 31 -11.06 -5.10 -8.50
CA LEU A 31 -10.34 -4.60 -9.68
C LEU A 31 -8.91 -4.16 -9.34
N VAL A 32 -8.72 -3.47 -8.21
CA VAL A 32 -7.38 -3.06 -7.76
C VAL A 32 -6.48 -4.28 -7.52
N MET A 33 -6.97 -5.30 -6.82
CA MET A 33 -6.18 -6.52 -6.55
C MET A 33 -5.81 -7.26 -7.83
N ARG A 34 -6.69 -7.25 -8.85
CA ARG A 34 -6.39 -7.84 -10.17
C ARG A 34 -5.34 -7.03 -10.94
N GLU A 35 -5.37 -5.70 -10.82
CA GLU A 35 -4.38 -4.84 -11.47
C GLU A 35 -3.03 -4.91 -10.77
N TYR A 36 -2.99 -4.96 -9.44
CA TYR A 36 -1.77 -5.26 -8.69
C TYR A 36 -1.18 -6.60 -9.09
N ALA A 37 -1.99 -7.65 -9.16
CA ALA A 37 -1.53 -8.97 -9.59
C ALA A 37 -0.91 -8.93 -10.98
N HIS A 38 -1.50 -8.16 -11.90
CA HIS A 38 -0.96 -7.95 -13.24
C HIS A 38 0.36 -7.17 -13.23
N PHE A 39 0.38 -6.01 -12.57
CA PHE A 39 1.55 -5.15 -12.45
C PHE A 39 2.74 -5.88 -11.82
N HIS A 40 2.54 -6.57 -10.69
CA HIS A 40 3.57 -7.32 -9.99
C HIS A 40 4.05 -8.54 -10.79
N ALA A 41 3.14 -9.28 -11.43
CA ALA A 41 3.56 -10.42 -12.25
C ALA A 41 4.43 -9.96 -13.44
N LEU A 42 4.13 -8.81 -14.04
CA LEU A 42 4.96 -8.26 -15.12
C LEU A 42 6.32 -7.76 -14.63
N GLY A 43 6.39 -7.10 -13.46
CA GLY A 43 7.66 -6.71 -12.83
C GLY A 43 8.54 -7.91 -12.53
N MET A 44 7.96 -8.98 -11.98
CA MET A 44 8.67 -10.23 -11.75
C MET A 44 9.08 -10.94 -13.05
N ALA A 45 8.23 -10.95 -14.07
CA ALA A 45 8.57 -11.52 -15.37
C ALA A 45 9.73 -10.77 -16.04
N LEU A 46 9.77 -9.44 -15.91
CA LEU A 46 10.88 -8.62 -16.36
C LEU A 46 12.20 -9.04 -15.69
N ARG A 47 12.20 -9.20 -14.36
CA ARG A 47 13.35 -9.69 -13.60
C ARG A 47 13.85 -11.04 -14.10
N ILE A 48 12.94 -12.00 -14.29
CA ILE A 48 13.25 -13.37 -14.71
C ILE A 48 13.76 -13.42 -16.16
N LYS A 49 13.11 -12.69 -17.08
CA LYS A 49 13.35 -12.83 -18.53
C LYS A 49 14.35 -11.83 -19.10
N LYS A 50 14.59 -10.73 -18.40
CA LYS A 50 15.48 -9.63 -18.81
C LYS A 50 16.37 -9.20 -17.64
N PRO A 51 17.20 -10.12 -17.08
CA PRO A 51 18.01 -9.84 -15.88
C PRO A 51 19.01 -8.69 -16.09
N GLU A 52 19.53 -8.52 -17.31
CA GLU A 52 20.43 -7.40 -17.65
C GLU A 52 19.71 -6.04 -17.56
N PHE A 53 18.48 -5.96 -18.09
CA PHE A 53 17.66 -4.75 -17.97
C PHE A 53 17.25 -4.51 -16.52
N TRP A 54 16.85 -5.56 -15.79
CA TRP A 54 16.54 -5.48 -14.37
C TRP A 54 17.72 -4.89 -13.58
N GLN A 55 18.93 -5.39 -13.81
CA GLN A 55 20.13 -4.88 -13.16
C GLN A 55 20.40 -3.42 -13.51
N ALA A 56 20.25 -3.04 -14.78
CA ALA A 56 20.42 -1.66 -15.23
C ALA A 56 19.35 -0.71 -14.66
N ALA A 57 18.13 -1.21 -14.45
CA ALA A 57 17.02 -0.44 -13.91
C ALA A 57 17.04 -0.37 -12.37
N ARG A 58 17.92 -1.11 -11.69
CA ARG A 58 17.94 -1.24 -10.23
C ARG A 58 18.18 0.09 -9.52
N GLU A 59 19.16 0.87 -9.97
CA GLU A 59 19.44 2.18 -9.38
C GLU A 59 18.29 3.17 -9.63
N PRO A 60 17.82 3.40 -10.88
CA PRO A 60 16.79 4.42 -11.13
C PRO A 60 15.40 4.05 -10.62
N ILE A 61 15.11 2.76 -10.37
CA ILE A 61 13.85 2.33 -9.74
C ILE A 61 13.93 2.44 -8.23
N ASN A 62 15.10 2.24 -7.62
CA ASN A 62 15.25 2.29 -6.16
C ASN A 62 15.67 3.68 -5.65
N SER A 63 15.84 4.66 -6.54
CA SER A 63 16.08 6.04 -6.15
C SER A 63 14.78 6.64 -5.62
N SER A 64 14.67 6.70 -4.29
CA SER A 64 13.56 7.39 -3.63
C SER A 64 13.74 8.90 -3.80
N ALA A 65 12.67 9.60 -4.16
CA ALA A 65 12.63 11.07 -4.10
C ALA A 65 12.63 11.58 -2.64
N TYR A 66 12.31 10.70 -1.69
CA TYR A 66 12.26 11.00 -0.26
C TYR A 66 13.47 10.37 0.43
N ASP A 67 14.34 11.23 0.96
CA ASP A 67 15.44 10.84 1.85
C ASP A 67 15.12 11.39 3.24
N MET A 68 14.71 10.51 4.16
CA MET A 68 14.46 10.85 5.56
C MET A 68 15.59 10.26 6.42
N PRO A 69 16.31 11.07 7.21
CA PRO A 69 17.32 10.55 8.13
C PRO A 69 16.75 9.50 9.09
N GLU A 70 17.52 8.45 9.42
CA GLU A 70 17.08 7.35 10.30
C GLU A 70 16.59 7.89 11.67
N GLU A 71 17.23 8.92 12.20
CA GLU A 71 16.85 9.58 13.46
C GLU A 71 15.46 10.24 13.38
N GLU A 72 15.12 10.87 12.24
CA GLU A 72 13.81 11.48 12.04
C GLU A 72 12.72 10.42 11.90
N LEU A 73 13.03 9.33 11.20
CA LEU A 73 12.11 8.21 11.02
C LEU A 73 11.82 7.50 12.35
N ASP A 74 12.83 7.37 13.22
CA ASP A 74 12.67 6.87 14.59
C ASP A 74 11.77 7.76 15.45
N ASP A 75 11.89 9.08 15.31
CA ASP A 75 11.02 10.03 16.03
C ASP A 75 9.57 9.97 15.54
N VAL A 76 9.36 9.87 14.22
CA VAL A 76 8.04 9.64 13.62
C VAL A 76 7.45 8.31 14.10
N ALA A 77 8.26 7.25 14.20
CA ALA A 77 7.84 5.95 14.71
C ALA A 77 7.39 6.02 16.17
N LYS A 78 8.17 6.66 17.05
CA LYS A 78 7.82 6.85 18.48
C LYS A 78 6.50 7.61 18.61
N HIS A 79 6.37 8.73 17.90
CA HIS A 79 5.16 9.54 17.93
C HIS A 79 3.95 8.79 17.39
N THR A 80 4.11 8.01 16.32
CA THR A 80 3.03 7.18 15.77
C THR A 80 2.52 6.19 16.81
N VAL A 81 3.40 5.54 17.57
CA VAL A 81 3.01 4.64 18.68
C VAL A 81 2.24 5.40 19.76
N GLU A 82 2.78 6.54 20.22
CA GLU A 82 2.15 7.37 21.25
C GLU A 82 0.76 7.87 20.82
N LEU A 83 0.64 8.33 19.57
CA LEU A 83 -0.59 8.82 19.00
C LEU A 83 -1.64 7.70 18.92
N LEU A 84 -1.29 6.55 18.36
CA LEU A 84 -2.19 5.39 18.29
C LEU A 84 -2.67 4.97 19.68
N CYS A 85 -1.77 4.91 20.65
CA CYS A 85 -2.07 4.44 22.01
C CYS A 85 -2.76 5.51 22.89
N SER A 86 -2.94 6.74 22.39
CA SER A 86 -3.77 7.74 23.07
C SER A 86 -5.27 7.39 23.01
N ASP A 87 -5.70 6.56 22.05
CA ASP A 87 -7.05 5.99 22.01
C ASP A 87 -7.15 4.78 22.97
N PRO A 88 -8.08 4.80 23.94
CA PRO A 88 -8.21 3.71 24.91
C PRO A 88 -8.57 2.35 24.29
N GLY A 89 -9.25 2.34 23.15
CA GLY A 89 -9.57 1.14 22.40
C GLY A 89 -8.30 0.47 21.88
N ILE A 90 -7.41 1.24 21.26
CA ILE A 90 -6.13 0.79 20.71
C ILE A 90 -5.10 0.49 21.81
N ASN A 91 -5.05 1.29 22.88
CA ASN A 91 -4.02 1.23 23.92
C ASN A 91 -3.84 -0.16 24.57
N LYS A 92 -4.90 -0.99 24.60
CA LYS A 92 -4.80 -2.36 25.11
C LYS A 92 -3.83 -3.26 24.31
N TYR A 93 -3.38 -2.81 23.13
CA TYR A 93 -2.39 -3.48 22.30
C TYR A 93 -1.03 -2.76 22.28
N GLU A 94 -0.77 -1.81 23.19
CA GLU A 94 0.43 -0.96 23.20
C GLU A 94 1.72 -1.77 23.03
N ASP A 95 1.95 -2.80 23.85
CA ASP A 95 3.17 -3.61 23.79
C ASP A 95 3.38 -4.27 22.41
N ARG A 96 2.30 -4.72 21.78
CA ARG A 96 2.30 -5.35 20.45
C ARG A 96 2.58 -4.33 19.35
N ILE A 97 1.91 -3.18 19.41
CA ILE A 97 2.11 -2.06 18.48
C ILE A 97 3.54 -1.54 18.58
N ARG A 98 4.00 -1.24 19.81
CA ARG A 98 5.35 -0.74 20.08
C ARG A 98 6.38 -1.74 19.58
N LYS A 99 6.23 -3.04 19.85
CA LYS A 99 7.13 -4.07 19.34
C LYS A 99 7.13 -4.14 17.81
N SER A 100 5.97 -4.03 17.16
CA SER A 100 5.88 -4.07 15.70
C SER A 100 6.53 -2.85 15.06
N ILE A 101 6.22 -1.64 15.53
CA ILE A 101 6.70 -0.39 14.93
C ILE A 101 8.15 -0.09 15.31
N MET A 102 8.51 -0.22 16.59
CA MET A 102 9.82 0.17 17.12
C MET A 102 10.89 -0.91 17.01
N ALA A 103 10.53 -2.18 16.81
CA ALA A 103 11.56 -3.12 16.34
C ALA A 103 11.97 -2.62 14.95
N ASN A 104 13.22 -2.19 14.79
CA ASN A 104 13.82 -1.56 13.59
C ASN A 104 13.47 -2.20 12.22
N LYS A 105 12.77 -3.34 12.19
CA LYS A 105 12.21 -4.01 11.01
C LYS A 105 11.17 -3.17 10.27
N SER A 106 10.18 -2.57 10.93
CA SER A 106 9.09 -1.86 10.21
C SER A 106 9.57 -0.54 9.62
N VAL A 107 10.35 0.20 10.39
CA VAL A 107 11.04 1.42 9.97
C VAL A 107 11.97 1.16 8.78
N LYS A 108 12.83 0.14 8.85
CA LYS A 108 13.70 -0.23 7.74
C LYS A 108 12.93 -0.79 6.55
N ALA A 109 11.88 -1.59 6.76
CA ALA A 109 11.09 -2.19 5.69
C ALA A 109 10.40 -1.14 4.80
N LEU A 110 9.98 0.00 5.36
CA LEU A 110 9.38 1.10 4.60
C LEU A 110 10.31 1.58 3.48
N MET A 111 11.61 1.64 3.75
CA MET A 111 12.63 2.15 2.81
C MET A 111 13.50 1.06 2.19
N ALA A 112 13.32 -0.21 2.57
CA ALA A 112 14.19 -1.29 2.14
C ALA A 112 13.86 -1.78 0.73
N VAL A 113 14.94 -1.93 -0.05
CA VAL A 113 14.98 -2.85 -1.18
C VAL A 113 15.12 -4.26 -0.61
N GLU A 114 14.09 -5.10 -0.76
CA GLU A 114 14.11 -6.49 -0.31
C GLU A 114 14.18 -7.45 -1.51
N GLU A 115 15.17 -8.34 -1.49
CA GLU A 115 15.39 -9.34 -2.54
C GLU A 115 15.18 -10.77 -2.03
N ASN A 116 14.04 -11.00 -1.39
CA ASN A 116 13.66 -12.34 -0.94
C ASN A 116 13.05 -13.16 -2.08
N GLU A 117 13.89 -13.91 -2.80
CA GLU A 117 13.46 -14.78 -3.89
C GLU A 117 12.48 -15.88 -3.42
N PRO A 118 11.45 -16.24 -4.22
CA PRO A 118 11.16 -15.75 -5.55
C PRO A 118 10.31 -14.46 -5.58
N TRP A 119 9.94 -13.93 -4.41
CA TRP A 119 9.01 -12.81 -4.25
C TRP A 119 9.71 -11.46 -4.39
N VAL A 120 10.28 -11.22 -5.57
CA VAL A 120 10.92 -9.95 -5.91
C VAL A 120 10.32 -9.40 -7.20
N SER A 121 9.79 -8.18 -7.13
CA SER A 121 9.15 -7.47 -8.23
C SER A 121 9.36 -5.95 -8.07
N ILE A 122 8.84 -5.17 -8.99
CA ILE A 122 8.59 -3.74 -8.80
C ILE A 122 7.29 -3.59 -8.02
N VAL A 123 7.30 -2.81 -6.95
CA VAL A 123 6.12 -2.43 -6.14
C VAL A 123 5.68 -1.01 -6.48
N HIS A 124 4.40 -0.70 -6.29
CA HIS A 124 3.92 0.66 -6.37
C HIS A 124 4.40 1.48 -5.16
N GLY A 125 4.33 0.91 -3.96
CA GLY A 125 4.73 1.54 -2.72
C GLY A 125 3.69 2.49 -2.14
N ASP A 126 2.99 3.28 -2.99
CA ASP A 126 1.97 4.26 -2.54
C ASP A 126 0.58 4.08 -3.17
N GLY A 127 0.07 2.86 -3.28
CA GLY A 127 -1.25 2.64 -3.92
C GLY A 127 -2.44 2.79 -2.97
N TRP A 128 -2.53 3.91 -2.26
CA TRP A 128 -3.76 4.30 -1.58
C TRP A 128 -4.81 4.82 -2.58
N VAL A 129 -6.08 4.88 -2.18
CA VAL A 129 -7.22 5.17 -3.07
C VAL A 129 -7.08 6.42 -3.94
N ASN A 130 -6.35 7.45 -3.50
CA ASN A 130 -6.14 8.69 -4.27
C ASN A 130 -5.21 8.50 -5.48
N ASN A 131 -4.32 7.51 -5.43
CA ASN A 131 -3.41 7.16 -6.51
C ASN A 131 -4.00 6.09 -7.45
N ILE A 132 -5.31 5.87 -7.35
CA ILE A 132 -6.03 4.86 -8.12
C ILE A 132 -7.19 5.53 -8.86
N LEU A 133 -7.12 5.49 -10.18
CA LEU A 133 -8.14 6.03 -11.06
C LEU A 133 -9.13 4.92 -11.46
N PHE A 134 -10.42 5.20 -11.31
CA PHE A 134 -11.49 4.27 -11.64
C PHE A 134 -12.31 4.75 -12.83
N HIS A 135 -12.57 3.85 -13.78
CA HIS A 135 -13.54 4.08 -14.84
C HIS A 135 -14.85 3.38 -14.47
N HIS A 136 -15.96 4.09 -14.64
CA HIS A 136 -17.30 3.54 -14.50
C HIS A 136 -17.95 3.45 -15.88
N ALA A 137 -18.40 2.26 -16.24
CA ALA A 137 -19.22 2.05 -17.44
C ALA A 137 -20.53 2.87 -17.34
N LYS A 138 -21.21 3.04 -18.48
CA LYS A 138 -22.48 3.82 -18.56
C LYS A 138 -23.58 3.35 -17.60
N ASN A 139 -23.52 2.11 -17.14
CA ASN A 139 -24.45 1.54 -16.16
C ASN A 139 -24.03 1.78 -14.69
N GLY A 140 -22.98 2.57 -14.45
CA GLY A 140 -22.44 2.88 -13.13
C GLY A 140 -21.49 1.82 -12.55
N LYS A 141 -21.28 0.68 -13.23
CA LYS A 141 -20.36 -0.35 -12.74
C LYS A 141 -18.91 0.03 -13.01
N VAL A 142 -18.06 -0.12 -12.01
CA VAL A 142 -16.61 -0.02 -12.21
C VAL A 142 -16.13 -1.16 -13.11
N ASP A 143 -15.33 -0.85 -14.12
CA ASP A 143 -14.87 -1.85 -15.10
C ASP A 143 -13.37 -1.73 -15.44
N LYS A 144 -12.73 -0.61 -15.10
CA LYS A 144 -11.28 -0.43 -15.26
C LYS A 144 -10.69 0.35 -14.09
N VAL A 145 -9.42 0.06 -13.85
CA VAL A 145 -8.60 0.72 -12.85
C VAL A 145 -7.25 1.08 -13.47
N LYS A 146 -6.63 2.17 -13.02
CA LYS A 146 -5.29 2.56 -13.41
C LYS A 146 -4.56 3.20 -12.23
N PHE A 147 -3.36 2.73 -11.96
CA PHE A 147 -2.48 3.34 -10.96
C PHE A 147 -1.78 4.57 -11.54
N VAL A 148 -1.55 5.55 -10.68
CA VAL A 148 -0.80 6.78 -10.95
C VAL A 148 0.12 7.07 -9.77
N ASP A 149 1.05 8.00 -9.97
CA ASP A 149 2.00 8.43 -8.95
C ASP A 149 2.96 7.32 -8.46
N TYR A 150 4.03 7.09 -9.23
CA TYR A 150 5.05 6.08 -8.97
C TYR A 150 6.27 6.63 -8.22
N GLN A 151 6.12 7.72 -7.47
CA GLN A 151 7.24 8.44 -6.84
C GLN A 151 8.03 7.65 -5.79
N ILE A 152 7.43 6.62 -5.19
CA ILE A 152 8.09 5.70 -4.24
C ILE A 152 8.08 4.24 -4.71
N THR A 153 7.98 4.03 -6.03
CA THR A 153 8.19 2.70 -6.61
C THR A 153 9.59 2.20 -6.25
N ARG A 154 9.73 0.90 -6.04
CA ARG A 154 11.01 0.26 -5.74
C ARG A 154 10.98 -1.21 -6.09
N MET A 155 12.13 -1.85 -6.10
CA MET A 155 12.26 -3.29 -6.19
C MET A 155 12.11 -3.88 -4.79
N SER A 156 11.06 -4.66 -4.56
CA SER A 156 10.80 -5.29 -3.26
C SER A 156 9.82 -6.46 -3.39
N SER A 157 9.33 -6.97 -2.27
CA SER A 157 8.27 -7.96 -2.27
C SER A 157 6.96 -7.35 -2.77
N PRO A 158 6.35 -7.91 -3.84
CA PRO A 158 5.05 -7.44 -4.35
C PRO A 158 3.92 -7.57 -3.34
N LEU A 159 4.14 -8.33 -2.27
CA LEU A 159 3.15 -8.60 -1.25
C LEU A 159 3.03 -7.48 -0.22
N LEU A 160 3.96 -6.51 -0.21
CA LEU A 160 3.91 -5.32 0.67
C LEU A 160 2.77 -4.36 0.31
N ASP A 161 2.46 -4.21 -0.98
CA ASP A 161 1.39 -3.33 -1.46
C ASP A 161 0.00 -3.80 -0.99
N LEU A 162 -0.18 -5.10 -0.74
CA LEU A 162 -1.48 -5.71 -0.46
C LEU A 162 -2.06 -5.37 0.92
N PRO A 163 -1.37 -5.64 2.06
CA PRO A 163 -1.90 -5.27 3.36
C PRO A 163 -2.02 -3.75 3.49
N TYR A 164 -1.10 -2.99 2.89
CA TYR A 164 -1.17 -1.54 2.79
C TYR A 164 -2.48 -1.08 2.16
N PHE A 165 -2.73 -1.46 0.89
CA PHE A 165 -3.94 -1.10 0.17
C PHE A 165 -5.21 -1.56 0.89
N LEU A 166 -5.27 -2.83 1.28
CA LEU A 166 -6.48 -3.39 1.89
C LEU A 166 -6.82 -2.69 3.22
N CYS A 167 -5.83 -2.35 4.04
CA CYS A 167 -6.05 -1.71 5.34
C CYS A 167 -6.31 -0.20 5.24
N THR A 168 -5.68 0.50 4.30
CA THR A 168 -5.76 1.98 4.21
C THR A 168 -6.79 2.47 3.21
N SER A 169 -7.32 1.61 2.33
CA SER A 169 -8.17 2.04 1.21
C SER A 169 -9.48 1.27 1.09
N SER A 170 -9.68 0.18 1.82
CA SER A 170 -10.94 -0.57 1.80
C SER A 170 -11.92 -0.10 2.87
N ASN A 171 -13.21 -0.33 2.63
CA ASN A 171 -14.24 -0.11 3.65
C ASN A 171 -14.24 -1.24 4.70
N ALA A 172 -15.02 -1.06 5.77
CA ALA A 172 -15.06 -2.00 6.88
C ALA A 172 -15.56 -3.41 6.48
N ASP A 173 -16.54 -3.49 5.58
CA ASP A 173 -17.11 -4.76 5.11
C ASP A 173 -16.07 -5.57 4.32
N VAL A 174 -15.32 -4.92 3.45
CA VAL A 174 -14.21 -5.54 2.73
C VAL A 174 -13.15 -6.05 3.71
N MET A 175 -12.77 -5.23 4.70
CA MET A 175 -11.78 -5.66 5.70
C MET A 175 -12.28 -6.83 6.56
N ASP A 176 -13.56 -6.90 6.89
CA ASP A 176 -14.11 -7.95 7.75
C ASP A 176 -14.42 -9.24 7.01
N ASN A 177 -15.04 -9.13 5.85
CA ASN A 177 -15.70 -10.24 5.18
C ASN A 177 -15.02 -10.68 3.88
N HIS A 178 -14.20 -9.81 3.26
CA HIS A 178 -13.63 -10.07 1.93
C HIS A 178 -12.09 -9.98 1.86
N PHE A 179 -11.41 -9.73 2.97
CA PHE A 179 -9.95 -9.52 2.98
C PHE A 179 -9.20 -10.73 2.38
N ASP A 180 -9.50 -11.94 2.86
CA ASP A 180 -8.84 -13.16 2.37
C ASP A 180 -9.32 -13.56 0.97
N GLU A 181 -10.58 -13.30 0.62
CA GLU A 181 -11.10 -13.50 -0.72
C GLU A 181 -10.34 -12.65 -1.76
N LEU A 182 -10.05 -11.39 -1.42
CA LEU A 182 -9.28 -10.49 -2.27
C LEU A 182 -7.81 -10.91 -2.43
N LEU A 183 -7.22 -11.54 -1.40
CA LEU A 183 -5.90 -12.15 -1.52
C LEU A 183 -5.91 -13.39 -2.43
N ASP A 184 -6.99 -14.17 -2.42
CA ASP A 184 -7.19 -15.29 -3.36
C ASP A 184 -7.30 -14.78 -4.80
N VAL A 185 -8.07 -13.72 -5.02
CA VAL A 185 -8.17 -13.04 -6.33
C VAL A 185 -6.80 -12.60 -6.83
N TYR A 186 -6.02 -11.94 -5.98
CA TYR A 186 -4.67 -11.51 -6.34
C TYR A 186 -3.78 -12.70 -6.70
N HIS A 187 -3.69 -13.71 -5.84
CA HIS A 187 -2.79 -14.85 -6.02
C HIS A 187 -3.12 -15.63 -7.30
N SER A 188 -4.40 -15.93 -7.53
CA SER A 188 -4.86 -16.62 -8.73
C SER A 188 -4.51 -15.82 -10.00
N ARG A 189 -4.80 -14.51 -10.01
CA ARG A 189 -4.50 -13.66 -11.15
C ARG A 189 -2.99 -13.52 -11.39
N PHE A 190 -2.20 -13.42 -10.33
CA PHE A 190 -0.75 -13.26 -10.39
C PHE A 190 -0.10 -14.49 -11.04
N VAL A 191 -0.48 -15.69 -10.58
CA VAL A 191 -0.04 -16.96 -11.16
C VAL A 191 -0.46 -17.09 -12.62
N ASP A 192 -1.71 -16.74 -12.95
CA ASP A 192 -2.21 -16.74 -14.33
C ASP A 192 -1.41 -15.84 -15.27
N VAL A 193 -1.06 -14.63 -14.81
CA VAL A 193 -0.28 -13.68 -15.62
C VAL A 193 1.13 -14.19 -15.84
N LEU A 194 1.81 -14.69 -14.79
CA LEU A 194 3.14 -15.31 -14.91
C LEU A 194 3.13 -16.50 -15.88
N ALA A 195 2.13 -17.38 -15.79
CA ALA A 195 1.98 -18.52 -16.70
C ALA A 195 1.81 -18.04 -18.15
N LYS A 196 0.96 -17.04 -18.40
CA LYS A 196 0.71 -16.49 -19.75
C LYS A 196 1.92 -15.86 -20.40
N VAL A 197 2.80 -15.23 -19.61
CA VAL A 197 4.07 -14.68 -20.13
C VAL A 197 5.18 -15.73 -20.19
N GLY A 198 4.91 -16.98 -19.79
CA GLY A 198 5.82 -18.11 -19.86
C GLY A 198 6.91 -18.10 -18.78
N CYS A 199 6.56 -17.71 -17.55
CA CYS A 199 7.40 -17.89 -16.36
C CYS A 199 7.08 -19.22 -15.67
N ASN A 200 8.07 -19.79 -14.95
CA ASN A 200 7.82 -20.96 -14.11
C ASN A 200 6.97 -20.57 -12.90
N VAL A 201 5.79 -21.17 -12.77
CA VAL A 201 4.86 -20.88 -11.68
C VAL A 201 4.97 -21.82 -10.49
N SER A 202 5.77 -22.89 -10.57
CA SER A 202 5.90 -23.89 -9.51
C SER A 202 6.27 -23.33 -8.12
N PRO A 203 7.06 -22.24 -7.98
CA PRO A 203 7.36 -21.66 -6.67
C PRO A 203 6.21 -20.88 -6.03
N PHE A 204 5.19 -20.48 -6.80
CA PHE A 204 4.13 -19.57 -6.35
C PHE A 204 2.86 -20.32 -5.94
N THR A 205 3.01 -21.38 -5.14
CA THR A 205 1.87 -22.10 -4.57
C THR A 205 1.11 -21.21 -3.59
N LYS A 206 -0.13 -21.61 -3.23
CA LYS A 206 -0.93 -20.85 -2.28
C LYS A 206 -0.27 -20.82 -0.90
N GLU A 207 0.37 -21.91 -0.50
CA GLU A 207 1.08 -22.06 0.76
C GLU A 207 2.26 -21.09 0.83
N ASN A 208 3.13 -21.08 -0.19
CA ASN A 208 4.27 -20.16 -0.25
C ASN A 208 3.83 -18.69 -0.30
N PHE A 209 2.72 -18.40 -0.97
CA PHE A 209 2.12 -17.06 -0.98
C PHE A 209 1.67 -16.64 0.41
N ILE A 210 0.94 -17.49 1.15
CA ILE A 210 0.46 -17.18 2.50
C ILE A 210 1.64 -17.01 3.46
N GLU A 211 2.67 -17.86 3.37
CA GLU A 211 3.86 -17.75 4.20
C GLU A 211 4.58 -16.42 3.99
N GLU A 212 4.87 -16.06 2.74
CA GLU A 212 5.55 -14.81 2.43
C GLU A 212 4.69 -13.59 2.76
N PHE A 213 3.39 -13.62 2.41
CA PHE A 213 2.46 -12.54 2.71
C PHE A 213 2.43 -12.24 4.22
N ASN A 214 2.33 -13.28 5.05
CA ASN A 214 2.36 -13.12 6.51
C ASN A 214 3.73 -12.67 7.03
N ARG A 215 4.82 -12.99 6.34
CA ARG A 215 6.17 -12.51 6.70
C ARG A 215 6.27 -11.01 6.49
N VAL A 216 5.85 -10.51 5.34
CA VAL A 216 5.99 -9.10 4.98
C VAL A 216 4.93 -8.21 5.63
N ALA A 217 3.69 -8.69 5.78
CA ALA A 217 2.59 -7.91 6.38
C ALA A 217 2.86 -7.51 7.84
N LYS A 218 3.71 -8.25 8.56
CA LYS A 218 4.17 -7.92 9.92
C LYS A 218 4.91 -6.59 10.02
N ASN A 219 5.46 -6.10 8.92
CA ASN A 219 6.22 -4.86 8.87
C ASN A 219 5.37 -3.65 8.44
N GLU A 220 4.11 -3.87 8.05
CA GLU A 220 3.28 -2.85 7.39
C GLU A 220 2.43 -2.01 8.35
N LEU A 221 2.44 -2.29 9.65
CA LEU A 221 1.62 -1.54 10.61
C LEU A 221 2.05 -0.07 10.64
N PHE A 222 3.36 0.19 10.66
CA PHE A 222 3.90 1.54 10.69
C PHE A 222 3.52 2.31 9.43
N HIS A 223 3.69 1.70 8.26
CA HIS A 223 3.33 2.28 6.97
C HIS A 223 1.83 2.59 6.89
N CYS A 224 0.96 1.66 7.30
CA CYS A 224 -0.49 1.88 7.35
C CYS A 224 -0.87 3.04 8.29
N ALA A 225 -0.25 3.12 9.47
CA ALA A 225 -0.53 4.17 10.44
C ALA A 225 -0.10 5.55 9.93
N MET A 226 1.10 5.65 9.34
CA MET A 226 1.57 6.87 8.69
C MET A 226 0.63 7.29 7.56
N ALA A 227 0.28 6.39 6.65
CA ALA A 227 -0.62 6.72 5.56
C ALA A 227 -2.00 7.14 6.06
N LEU A 228 -2.58 6.47 7.07
CA LEU A 228 -3.85 6.90 7.65
C LEU A 228 -3.79 8.33 8.20
N LYS A 229 -2.66 8.72 8.78
CA LYS A 229 -2.45 10.11 9.23
C LYS A 229 -2.54 11.10 8.07
N PHE A 230 -1.90 10.81 6.94
CA PHE A 230 -2.02 11.59 5.69
C PHE A 230 -3.42 11.55 5.06
N ILE A 231 -4.08 10.41 5.09
CA ILE A 231 -5.40 10.25 4.46
C ILE A 231 -6.49 11.01 5.23
N THR A 232 -6.30 11.18 6.54
CA THR A 232 -7.33 11.71 7.45
C THR A 232 -7.03 13.11 7.99
N MET A 233 -5.88 13.69 7.66
CA MET A 233 -5.61 15.10 7.99
C MET A 233 -6.51 16.04 7.18
N GLU A 234 -6.93 17.14 7.80
CA GLU A 234 -7.46 18.28 7.07
C GLU A 234 -6.28 19.08 6.50
N VAL A 235 -6.19 19.16 5.18
CA VAL A 235 -5.13 19.93 4.51
C VAL A 235 -5.44 21.42 4.63
N GLN A 236 -4.55 22.16 5.27
CA GLN A 236 -4.57 23.61 5.33
C GLN A 236 -3.78 24.21 4.15
N GLN A 237 -4.09 25.47 3.81
CA GLN A 237 -3.53 26.13 2.62
C GLN A 237 -1.99 26.27 2.65
N ASP A 238 -1.40 26.27 3.85
CA ASP A 238 0.04 26.48 4.08
C ASP A 238 0.80 25.18 4.40
N ASP A 239 0.15 24.01 4.33
CA ASP A 239 0.80 22.73 4.63
C ASP A 239 1.76 22.30 3.50
N ASP A 240 3.01 21.97 3.87
CA ASP A 240 3.96 21.30 2.98
C ASP A 240 3.85 19.78 3.12
N LEU A 241 3.09 19.15 2.22
CA LEU A 241 2.90 17.70 2.18
C LEU A 241 4.19 16.93 1.85
N GLY A 242 5.24 17.61 1.38
CA GLY A 242 6.58 17.03 1.20
C GLY A 242 7.35 16.86 2.52
N ASP A 243 7.01 17.66 3.53
CA ASP A 243 7.54 17.51 4.89
C ASP A 243 6.71 16.49 5.67
N ILE A 244 7.09 15.22 5.51
CA ILE A 244 6.42 14.10 6.17
C ILE A 244 6.43 14.26 7.69
N LYS A 245 7.53 14.77 8.25
CA LYS A 245 7.68 14.94 9.69
C LYS A 245 6.71 16.00 10.20
N ALA A 246 6.65 17.17 9.57
CA ALA A 246 5.69 18.21 9.93
C ALA A 246 4.24 17.70 9.78
N SER A 247 3.94 17.06 8.65
CA SER A 247 2.60 16.57 8.34
C SER A 247 2.11 15.50 9.33
N VAL A 248 2.97 14.55 9.71
CA VAL A 248 2.62 13.47 10.64
C VAL A 248 2.63 13.95 12.09
N MET A 249 3.64 14.73 12.50
CA MET A 249 3.87 15.09 13.91
C MET A 249 3.08 16.31 14.37
N LEU A 250 2.78 17.26 13.47
CA LEU A 250 2.24 18.57 13.84
C LEU A 250 0.74 18.72 13.54
N SER A 251 0.17 17.86 12.68
CA SER A 251 -1.26 17.89 12.39
C SER A 251 -2.09 17.30 13.54
N SER A 252 -3.31 17.83 13.78
CA SER A 252 -4.25 17.22 14.72
C SER A 252 -4.71 15.85 14.22
N ALA A 253 -4.98 14.92 15.14
CA ALA A 253 -5.60 13.64 14.80
C ALA A 253 -7.11 13.72 15.05
N GLU A 254 -7.88 13.58 13.97
CA GLU A 254 -9.33 13.63 14.03
C GLU A 254 -9.94 12.28 14.42
N LYS A 255 -11.21 12.28 14.83
CA LYS A 255 -11.92 11.03 15.22
C LYS A 255 -11.81 9.94 14.15
N ILE A 256 -11.88 10.32 12.88
CA ILE A 256 -11.77 9.38 11.74
C ILE A 256 -10.41 8.69 11.68
N PHE A 257 -9.32 9.36 12.08
CA PHE A 257 -8.00 8.73 12.20
C PHE A 257 -8.05 7.56 13.19
N PHE A 258 -8.62 7.79 14.37
CA PHE A 258 -8.71 6.78 15.43
C PHE A 258 -9.65 5.63 15.05
N ASP A 259 -10.83 5.92 14.50
CA ASP A 259 -11.77 4.89 14.05
C ASP A 259 -11.14 3.95 13.00
N ARG A 260 -10.38 4.51 12.06
CA ARG A 260 -9.69 3.73 11.01
C ARG A 260 -8.47 3.01 11.56
N SER A 261 -7.68 3.66 12.40
CA SER A 261 -6.52 3.05 13.06
C SER A 261 -6.92 1.86 13.92
N TRP A 262 -8.04 1.97 14.66
CA TRP A 262 -8.62 0.88 15.42
C TRP A 262 -8.94 -0.34 14.53
N LYS A 263 -9.51 -0.10 13.34
CA LYS A 263 -9.82 -1.16 12.38
C LYS A 263 -8.57 -1.85 11.85
N VAL A 264 -7.54 -1.08 11.49
CA VAL A 264 -6.25 -1.61 11.03
C VAL A 264 -5.57 -2.41 12.14
N VAL A 265 -5.43 -1.85 13.34
CA VAL A 265 -4.82 -2.54 14.49
C VAL A 265 -5.59 -3.83 14.80
N SER A 266 -6.93 -3.80 14.80
CA SER A 266 -7.76 -4.98 15.02
C SER A 266 -7.50 -6.07 13.97
N LYS A 267 -7.38 -5.68 12.70
CA LYS A 267 -7.05 -6.63 11.62
C LYS A 267 -5.66 -7.24 11.79
N PHE A 268 -4.65 -6.43 12.13
CA PHE A 268 -3.29 -6.92 12.40
C PHE A 268 -3.26 -7.88 13.59
N VAL A 269 -4.06 -7.61 14.63
CA VAL A 269 -4.24 -8.51 15.78
C VAL A 269 -4.90 -9.82 15.38
N GLU A 270 -5.98 -9.77 14.59
CA GLU A 270 -6.72 -10.93 14.08
C GLU A 270 -5.82 -11.84 13.23
N LYS A 271 -5.00 -11.26 12.35
CA LYS A 271 -4.07 -12.01 11.49
C LYS A 271 -2.79 -12.46 12.21
N GLY A 272 -2.59 -12.07 13.47
CA GLY A 272 -1.39 -12.42 14.25
C GLY A 272 -0.10 -11.76 13.72
N TRP A 273 -0.21 -10.59 13.12
CA TRP A 273 0.93 -9.82 12.59
C TRP A 273 1.63 -8.99 13.66
N ILE A 274 0.90 -8.63 14.72
CA ILE A 274 1.44 -7.98 15.92
C ILE A 274 1.08 -8.77 17.16
#